data_AF-A0A1M8A5H8-F1
#
_entry.id   AF-A0A1M8A5H8-F1
#
_cell.length_a   1.000
_cell.length_b   1.000
_cell.length_c   1.000
_cell.angle_alpha   90.00
_cell.angle_beta   90.00
_cell.angle_gamma   90.00
#
_symmetry.space_group_name_H-M   'P 1'
#
loop_
_entity.id
_entity.type
_entity.pdbx_description
1 polymer ?
#
loop_
_entity_poly.entity_id
_entity_poly.type
_entity_poly.pdbx_seq_one_letter_code
_entity_poly.pdbx_strand_id
1 'polypeptide(L)'
;MLRGEDVGVLVHQALTGHHAVLFAKFFILIQFVYQVFAIFVFNGKSDDQARKRSWIITTFSAFCSSIVAIPFAFDLIWCRLDWTKVTPHSETVADPLAVFFLAYLVSDLVTGFLCYRNHVNMSSGWVHHTLYALFTIFWLRRGWSHGFATALLMELPTWIMGIGNLHPRLRSYWAFTISFLATRIVFHSMLIYSLIVPSGRYVNKTVPSLEPLVFCALALPMHLIWAYKSVRGLRRRMKKLRAEARAREEAQRVAISEATRLLDSADELEQGEDVTHAGAPRSRVTMPTTDAAARARDMVSHAVRLLWYSAPQAWRRAYQEELEFNKLQGIDPASLRHSTLVRRALARQLLQRDKRGHNVPLVGEDDEDDLEDWMSITSLNSLDQPRAPVGRKVNLGRGINIHVPRELDPILNGQKYVVSEYPVDREASGTRRQRLVGQMRRRFEVARRDMVVF
;
A
#
# COMPACT_ATOMS: atom_id res chain seq x y z
N MET A 1 16.61 -47.35 34.42
CA MET A 1 16.17 -48.09 33.21
C MET A 1 14.65 -48.04 33.18
N LEU A 2 14.05 -47.14 32.41
CA LEU A 2 12.61 -47.18 32.10
C LEU A 2 12.38 -48.38 31.18
N ARG A 3 11.44 -49.27 31.51
CA ARG A 3 11.13 -50.43 30.65
C ARG A 3 10.46 -49.92 29.37
N GLY A 4 10.72 -50.57 28.24
CA GLY A 4 10.12 -50.18 26.94
C GLY A 4 8.59 -50.12 26.94
N GLU A 5 7.93 -50.85 27.85
CA GLU A 5 6.48 -50.81 28.05
C GLU A 5 5.98 -49.47 28.63
N ASP A 6 6.80 -48.75 29.41
CA ASP A 6 6.43 -47.46 30.00
C ASP A 6 6.44 -46.32 28.94
N VAL A 7 7.29 -46.44 27.93
CA VAL A 7 7.42 -45.42 26.88
C VAL A 7 6.18 -45.38 25.99
N GLY A 8 5.60 -46.54 25.66
CA GLY A 8 4.39 -46.63 24.85
C GLY A 8 3.19 -45.97 25.53
N VAL A 9 3.02 -46.20 26.84
CA VAL A 9 1.94 -45.59 27.63
C VAL A 9 2.15 -44.09 27.78
N LEU A 10 3.38 -43.62 28.04
CA LEU A 10 3.69 -42.19 28.14
C LEU A 10 3.48 -41.46 26.81
N VAL A 11 3.89 -42.07 25.69
CA VAL A 11 3.66 -41.52 24.34
C VAL A 11 2.16 -41.51 24.04
N HIS A 12 1.44 -42.59 24.34
CA HIS A 12 0.00 -42.63 24.15
C HIS A 12 -0.72 -41.56 24.99
N GLN A 13 -0.37 -41.39 26.28
CA GLN A 13 -0.93 -40.35 27.14
C GLN A 13 -0.59 -38.94 26.65
N ALA A 14 0.64 -38.71 26.17
CA ALA A 14 1.03 -37.43 25.60
C ALA A 14 0.26 -37.12 24.30
N LEU A 15 0.04 -38.12 23.44
CA LEU A 15 -0.67 -37.97 22.16
C LEU A 15 -2.20 -37.91 22.31
N THR A 16 -2.77 -38.60 23.31
CA THR A 16 -4.21 -38.61 23.61
C THR A 16 -4.64 -37.54 24.60
N GLY A 17 -3.69 -36.79 25.15
CA GLY A 17 -3.98 -35.63 25.98
C GLY A 17 -4.89 -34.66 25.23
N HIS A 18 -5.88 -34.10 25.94
CA HIS A 18 -6.89 -33.21 25.36
C HIS A 18 -6.27 -32.07 24.51
N HIS A 19 -5.19 -31.45 25.02
CA HIS A 19 -4.47 -30.39 24.30
C HIS A 19 -3.74 -30.89 23.05
N ALA A 20 -3.21 -32.11 23.04
CA ALA A 20 -2.55 -32.68 21.86
C ALA A 20 -3.55 -32.96 20.74
N VAL A 21 -4.73 -33.48 21.09
CA VAL A 21 -5.83 -33.69 20.14
C VAL A 21 -6.33 -32.36 19.59
N LEU A 22 -6.52 -31.34 20.44
CA LEU A 22 -6.90 -29.99 19.99
C LEU A 22 -5.84 -29.37 19.09
N PHE A 23 -4.56 -29.49 19.45
CA PHE A 23 -3.44 -29.01 18.64
C PHE A 23 -3.46 -29.63 17.24
N ALA A 24 -3.59 -30.95 17.15
CA ALA A 24 -3.66 -31.65 15.87
C ALA A 24 -4.85 -31.17 15.01
N LYS A 25 -6.04 -31.02 15.62
CA LYS A 25 -7.23 -30.49 14.94
C LYS A 25 -7.01 -29.08 14.38
N PHE A 26 -6.48 -28.16 15.19
CA PHE A 26 -6.23 -26.79 14.75
C PHE A 26 -5.09 -26.70 13.72
N PHE A 27 -4.05 -27.51 13.87
CA PHE A 27 -2.97 -27.59 12.88
C PHE A 27 -3.52 -28.03 11.52
N ILE A 28 -4.32 -29.10 11.48
CA ILE A 28 -4.98 -29.57 10.25
C ILE A 28 -5.90 -28.49 9.67
N LEU A 29 -6.69 -27.82 10.50
CA LEU A 29 -7.58 -26.73 10.07
C LEU A 29 -6.80 -25.59 9.40
N ILE A 30 -5.74 -25.11 10.06
CA ILE A 30 -4.92 -24.00 9.54
C ILE A 30 -4.24 -24.40 8.24
N GLN A 31 -3.69 -25.61 8.16
CA GLN A 31 -3.07 -26.13 6.95
C GLN A 31 -4.10 -26.31 5.83
N PHE A 32 -5.30 -26.79 6.13
CA PHE A 32 -6.37 -26.90 5.15
C PHE A 32 -6.74 -25.53 4.57
N VAL A 33 -6.93 -24.51 5.43
CA VAL A 33 -7.18 -23.13 4.99
C VAL A 33 -6.04 -22.62 4.11
N TYR A 34 -4.78 -22.83 4.52
CA TYR A 34 -3.61 -22.47 3.72
C TYR A 34 -3.66 -23.10 2.32
N GLN A 35 -3.87 -24.42 2.23
CA GLN A 35 -3.88 -25.13 0.95
C GLN A 35 -5.03 -24.66 0.04
N VAL A 36 -6.23 -24.44 0.59
CA VAL A 36 -7.38 -23.93 -0.18
C VAL A 36 -7.05 -22.56 -0.77
N PHE A 37 -6.57 -21.60 0.02
CA PHE A 37 -6.25 -20.28 -0.51
C PHE A 37 -5.03 -20.30 -1.46
N ALA A 38 -4.01 -21.09 -1.16
CA ALA A 38 -2.83 -21.22 -2.02
C ALA A 38 -3.17 -21.80 -3.40
N ILE A 39 -4.08 -22.78 -3.47
CA ILE A 39 -4.44 -23.46 -4.73
C ILE A 39 -5.49 -22.67 -5.51
N PHE A 40 -6.52 -22.13 -4.85
CA PHE A 40 -7.67 -21.55 -5.54
C PHE A 40 -7.57 -20.03 -5.73
N VAL A 41 -6.89 -19.31 -4.84
CA VAL A 41 -6.85 -17.83 -4.86
C VAL A 41 -5.48 -17.30 -5.27
N PHE A 42 -4.41 -17.87 -4.71
CA PHE A 42 -3.03 -17.41 -4.88
C PHE A 42 -2.16 -18.43 -5.62
N ASN A 43 -2.74 -19.03 -6.66
CA ASN A 43 -2.04 -19.99 -7.50
C ASN A 43 -0.97 -19.30 -8.34
N GLY A 44 0.14 -19.99 -8.59
CA GLY A 44 1.22 -19.53 -9.44
C GLY A 44 2.58 -19.52 -8.77
N LYS A 45 3.64 -19.50 -9.59
CA LYS A 45 5.04 -19.56 -9.15
C LYS A 45 5.71 -18.18 -9.07
N SER A 46 4.99 -17.09 -9.34
CA SER A 46 5.58 -15.75 -9.22
C SER A 46 5.91 -15.43 -7.76
N ASP A 47 6.95 -14.61 -7.58
CA ASP A 47 7.40 -14.17 -6.26
C ASP A 47 6.30 -13.43 -5.49
N ASP A 48 5.54 -12.57 -6.18
CA ASP A 48 4.36 -11.91 -5.61
C ASP A 48 3.32 -12.89 -5.05
N GLN A 49 3.09 -14.02 -5.73
CA GLN A 49 2.16 -15.04 -5.24
C GLN A 49 2.75 -15.83 -4.07
N ALA A 50 4.07 -16.10 -4.07
CA ALA A 50 4.75 -16.72 -2.94
C ALA A 50 4.66 -15.83 -1.68
N ARG A 51 4.87 -14.53 -1.85
CA ARG A 51 4.68 -13.51 -0.81
C ARG A 51 3.24 -13.46 -0.33
N LYS A 52 2.23 -13.44 -1.21
CA LYS A 52 0.82 -13.50 -0.77
C LYS A 52 0.53 -14.77 0.02
N ARG A 53 1.05 -15.92 -0.41
CA ARG A 53 0.88 -17.18 0.33
C ARG A 53 1.48 -17.16 1.72
N SER A 54 2.62 -16.49 1.94
CA SER A 54 3.23 -16.39 3.27
C SER A 54 2.37 -15.62 4.28
N TRP A 55 1.41 -14.80 3.80
CA TRP A 55 0.50 -14.06 4.66
C TRP A 55 -0.81 -14.77 4.99
N ILE A 56 -1.14 -15.90 4.34
CA ILE A 56 -2.44 -16.58 4.52
C ILE A 56 -2.64 -17.04 5.96
N ILE A 57 -1.69 -17.83 6.49
CA ILE A 57 -1.78 -18.42 7.83
C ILE A 57 -1.86 -17.31 8.89
N THR A 58 -0.92 -16.36 8.83
CA THR A 58 -0.86 -15.22 9.74
C THR A 58 -2.15 -14.39 9.72
N THR A 59 -2.70 -14.07 8.54
CA THR A 59 -3.93 -13.27 8.44
C THR A 59 -5.13 -14.01 9.02
N PHE A 60 -5.27 -15.29 8.70
CA PHE A 60 -6.37 -16.12 9.21
C PHE A 60 -6.30 -16.27 10.74
N SER A 61 -5.13 -16.61 11.27
CA SER A 61 -4.94 -16.81 12.71
C SER A 61 -5.07 -15.52 13.50
N ALA A 62 -4.57 -14.39 12.98
CA ALA A 62 -4.74 -13.09 13.62
C ALA A 62 -6.22 -12.66 13.67
N PHE A 63 -7.00 -12.92 12.61
CA PHE A 63 -8.43 -12.67 12.58
C PHE A 63 -9.17 -13.46 13.68
N CYS A 64 -9.01 -14.79 13.68
CA CYS A 64 -9.66 -15.66 14.66
C CYS A 64 -9.26 -15.29 16.10
N SER A 65 -7.97 -15.09 16.34
CA SER A 65 -7.46 -14.79 17.69
C SER A 65 -7.98 -13.44 18.20
N SER A 66 -7.98 -12.41 17.34
CA SER A 66 -8.47 -11.08 17.72
C SER A 66 -9.96 -11.09 18.04
N ILE A 67 -10.77 -11.80 17.26
CA ILE A 67 -12.22 -11.87 17.48
C ILE A 67 -12.55 -12.63 18.76
N VAL A 68 -11.95 -13.81 18.97
CA VAL A 68 -12.21 -14.62 20.16
C VAL A 68 -11.64 -13.97 21.43
N ALA A 69 -10.65 -13.09 21.31
CA ALA A 69 -10.12 -12.30 22.42
C ALA A 69 -11.03 -11.16 22.91
N ILE A 70 -11.99 -10.69 22.10
CA ILE A 70 -12.84 -9.53 22.44
C ILE A 70 -13.58 -9.72 23.78
N PRO A 71 -14.26 -10.86 24.06
CA PRO A 71 -14.95 -11.06 25.33
C PRO A 71 -14.01 -10.99 26.53
N PHE A 72 -12.78 -11.51 26.44
CA PHE A 72 -11.81 -11.45 27.53
C PHE A 72 -11.31 -10.04 27.81
N ALA A 73 -11.05 -9.26 26.75
CA ALA A 73 -10.69 -7.86 26.89
C ALA A 73 -11.85 -7.03 27.47
N PHE A 74 -13.07 -7.29 27.02
CA PHE A 74 -14.27 -6.67 27.56
C PHE A 74 -14.45 -7.01 29.05
N ASP A 75 -14.32 -8.29 29.42
CA ASP A 75 -14.47 -8.75 30.81
C ASP A 75 -13.42 -8.12 31.72
N LEU A 76 -12.16 -8.03 31.29
CA LEU A 76 -11.12 -7.33 32.05
C LEU A 76 -11.46 -5.85 32.30
N ILE A 77 -11.95 -5.15 31.27
CA ILE A 77 -12.34 -3.74 31.39
C ILE A 77 -13.58 -3.61 32.30
N TRP A 78 -14.56 -4.48 32.12
CA TRP A 78 -15.81 -4.51 32.89
C TRP A 78 -15.55 -4.77 34.38
N CYS A 79 -14.63 -5.69 34.68
CA CYS A 79 -14.15 -5.98 36.03
C CYS A 79 -13.20 -4.90 36.60
N ARG A 80 -13.06 -3.74 35.95
CA ARG A 80 -12.18 -2.63 36.37
C ARG A 80 -10.73 -3.07 36.56
N LEU A 81 -10.23 -3.91 35.65
CA LEU A 81 -8.87 -4.45 35.65
C LEU A 81 -8.55 -5.39 36.82
N ASP A 82 -9.58 -5.98 37.45
CA ASP A 82 -9.44 -6.92 38.56
C ASP A 82 -9.44 -8.38 38.08
N TRP A 83 -8.24 -8.97 37.97
CA TRP A 83 -8.04 -10.35 37.52
C TRP A 83 -8.71 -11.42 38.39
N THR A 84 -9.03 -11.11 39.65
CA THR A 84 -9.75 -12.07 40.51
C THR A 84 -11.19 -12.28 40.05
N LYS A 85 -11.79 -11.27 39.40
CA LYS A 85 -13.17 -11.26 38.91
C LYS A 85 -13.30 -11.70 37.46
N VAL A 86 -12.23 -11.56 36.66
CA VAL A 86 -12.22 -12.01 35.26
C VAL A 86 -12.54 -13.50 35.17
N THR A 87 -13.42 -13.87 34.25
CA THR A 87 -13.88 -15.24 34.06
C THR A 87 -12.86 -16.00 33.20
N PRO A 88 -12.24 -17.08 33.70
CA PRO A 88 -11.15 -17.74 32.97
C PRO A 88 -11.63 -18.45 31.69
N HIS A 89 -12.81 -19.07 31.72
CA HIS A 89 -13.29 -19.93 30.62
C HIS A 89 -12.20 -20.88 30.07
N SER A 90 -11.35 -21.42 30.97
CA SER A 90 -10.12 -22.14 30.59
C SER A 90 -10.41 -23.30 29.66
N GLU A 91 -11.27 -24.23 30.07
CA GLU A 91 -11.53 -25.46 29.31
C GLU A 91 -12.33 -25.23 28.03
N THR A 92 -13.19 -24.22 27.99
CA THR A 92 -14.15 -24.02 26.89
C THR A 92 -13.62 -23.11 25.78
N VAL A 93 -12.86 -22.08 26.14
CA VAL A 93 -12.44 -21.05 25.17
C VAL A 93 -10.96 -20.71 25.29
N ALA A 94 -10.45 -20.43 26.49
CA ALA A 94 -9.11 -19.87 26.63
C ALA A 94 -7.99 -20.89 26.33
N ASP A 95 -8.09 -22.12 26.84
CA ASP A 95 -7.13 -23.19 26.52
C ASP A 95 -7.22 -23.59 25.04
N PRO A 96 -8.42 -23.84 24.45
CA PRO A 96 -8.53 -24.05 23.01
C PRO A 96 -7.94 -22.92 22.17
N LEU A 97 -8.16 -21.65 22.55
CA LEU A 97 -7.60 -20.50 21.83
C LEU A 97 -6.07 -20.45 21.93
N ALA A 98 -5.51 -20.72 23.11
CA ALA A 98 -4.06 -20.78 23.29
C ALA A 98 -3.45 -21.94 22.49
N VAL A 99 -4.10 -23.10 22.45
CA VAL A 99 -3.68 -24.25 21.62
C VAL A 99 -3.82 -23.95 20.13
N PHE A 100 -4.87 -23.24 19.70
CA PHE A 100 -5.01 -22.74 18.33
C PHE A 100 -3.87 -21.80 17.96
N PHE A 101 -3.50 -20.86 18.84
CA PHE A 101 -2.39 -19.94 18.61
C PHE A 101 -1.05 -20.70 18.54
N LEU A 102 -0.84 -21.70 19.39
CA LEU A 102 0.34 -22.57 19.30
C LEU A 102 0.39 -23.33 17.96
N ALA A 103 -0.74 -23.90 17.53
CA ALA A 103 -0.85 -24.57 16.23
C ALA A 103 -0.56 -23.60 15.07
N TYR A 104 -1.01 -22.35 15.17
CA TYR A 104 -0.66 -21.28 14.23
C TYR A 104 0.86 -21.06 14.15
N LEU A 105 1.54 -20.84 15.28
CA LEU A 105 2.98 -20.56 15.30
C LEU A 105 3.79 -21.71 14.69
N VAL A 106 3.45 -22.95 15.06
CA VAL A 106 4.12 -24.14 14.52
C VAL A 106 3.81 -24.31 13.03
N SER A 107 2.55 -24.10 12.64
CA SER A 107 2.11 -24.17 11.23
C SER A 107 2.86 -23.16 10.37
N ASP A 108 2.97 -21.91 10.81
CA ASP A 108 3.69 -20.86 10.08
C ASP A 108 5.20 -21.14 9.98
N LEU A 109 5.82 -21.65 11.06
CA LEU A 109 7.24 -22.07 11.02
C LEU A 109 7.48 -23.23 10.05
N VAL A 110 6.61 -24.25 10.06
CA VAL A 110 6.73 -25.42 9.17
C VAL A 110 6.49 -25.03 7.72
N THR A 111 5.37 -24.35 7.43
CA THR A 111 5.06 -23.92 6.07
C THR A 111 6.06 -22.87 5.57
N GLY A 112 6.50 -21.96 6.44
CA GLY A 112 7.54 -21.00 6.13
C GLY A 112 8.87 -21.65 5.79
N PHE A 113 9.24 -22.73 6.48
CA PHE A 113 10.47 -23.47 6.17
C PHE A 113 10.38 -24.17 4.81
N LEU A 114 9.23 -24.76 4.50
CA LEU A 114 9.03 -25.60 3.31
C LEU A 114 8.68 -24.81 2.04
N CYS A 115 7.87 -23.77 2.15
CA CYS A 115 7.21 -23.15 1.00
C CYS A 115 7.68 -21.72 0.69
N TYR A 116 8.10 -20.94 1.70
CA TYR A 116 8.40 -19.52 1.53
C TYR A 116 9.54 -19.02 2.44
N ARG A 117 10.61 -19.83 2.56
CA ARG A 117 11.74 -19.58 3.47
C ARG A 117 12.33 -18.17 3.35
N ASN A 118 12.38 -17.63 2.13
CA ASN A 118 12.94 -16.31 1.84
C ASN A 118 12.05 -15.14 2.31
N HIS A 119 10.75 -15.37 2.52
CA HIS A 119 9.79 -14.34 2.91
C HIS A 119 9.55 -14.30 4.44
N VAL A 120 10.16 -15.21 5.21
CA VAL A 120 10.05 -15.20 6.68
C VAL A 120 11.22 -14.42 7.28
N ASN A 121 10.91 -13.23 7.76
CA ASN A 121 11.85 -12.36 8.46
C ASN A 121 12.44 -13.05 9.71
N MET A 122 13.75 -12.92 9.92
CA MET A 122 14.47 -13.56 11.04
C MET A 122 13.94 -13.13 12.41
N SER A 123 13.85 -11.81 12.65
CA SER A 123 13.47 -11.27 13.96
C SER A 123 11.97 -11.37 14.22
N SER A 124 11.13 -11.01 13.23
CA SER A 124 9.68 -10.93 13.40
C SER A 124 8.94 -12.23 13.11
N GLY A 125 9.56 -13.16 12.38
CA GLY A 125 9.00 -14.47 12.07
C GLY A 125 9.64 -15.57 12.91
N TRP A 126 10.86 -15.99 12.55
CA TRP A 126 11.51 -17.17 13.15
C TRP A 126 11.68 -17.08 14.67
N VAL A 127 12.38 -16.05 15.15
CA VAL A 127 12.67 -15.89 16.59
C VAL A 127 11.39 -15.61 17.36
N HIS A 128 10.57 -14.68 16.88
CA HIS A 128 9.31 -14.32 17.52
C HIS A 128 8.36 -15.53 17.65
N HIS A 129 8.10 -16.26 16.56
CA HIS A 129 7.18 -17.40 16.59
C HIS A 129 7.71 -18.55 17.44
N THR A 130 9.01 -18.81 17.42
CA THR A 130 9.62 -19.84 18.28
C THR A 130 9.48 -19.49 19.76
N LEU A 131 9.80 -18.25 20.16
CA LEU A 131 9.68 -17.81 21.55
C LEU A 131 8.23 -17.83 22.03
N TYR A 132 7.30 -17.32 21.22
CA TYR A 132 5.88 -17.36 21.58
C TYR A 132 5.35 -18.78 21.66
N ALA A 133 5.81 -19.73 20.82
CA ALA A 133 5.38 -21.13 20.92
C ALA A 133 5.79 -21.74 22.26
N LEU A 134 7.03 -21.49 22.70
CA LEU A 134 7.52 -21.93 24.01
C LEU A 134 6.75 -21.27 25.16
N PHE A 135 6.48 -19.97 25.06
CA PHE A 135 5.72 -19.24 26.08
C PHE A 135 4.26 -19.68 26.14
N THR A 136 3.60 -19.98 25.02
CA THR A 136 2.23 -20.49 25.00
C THR A 136 2.14 -21.86 25.68
N ILE A 137 3.09 -22.77 25.45
CA ILE A 137 3.17 -24.04 26.18
C ILE A 137 3.32 -23.79 27.68
N PHE A 138 4.17 -22.84 28.06
CA PHE A 138 4.39 -22.47 29.45
C PHE A 138 3.11 -21.89 30.11
N TRP A 139 2.43 -20.95 29.45
CA TRP A 139 1.20 -20.32 29.96
C TRP A 139 0.04 -21.32 30.09
N LEU A 140 -0.10 -22.26 29.15
CA LEU A 140 -1.05 -23.36 29.25
C LEU A 140 -0.80 -24.19 30.51
N ARG A 141 0.46 -24.55 30.79
CA ARG A 141 0.81 -25.33 31.99
C ARG A 141 0.60 -24.57 33.30
N ARG A 142 0.70 -23.23 33.28
CA ARG A 142 0.51 -22.37 34.46
C ARG A 142 -0.95 -21.94 34.68
N GLY A 143 -1.87 -22.29 33.77
CA GLY A 143 -3.27 -21.87 33.83
C GLY A 143 -3.48 -20.37 33.54
N TRP A 144 -2.61 -19.76 32.72
CA TRP A 144 -2.69 -18.34 32.33
C TRP A 144 -3.26 -18.13 30.93
N SER A 145 -3.89 -19.16 30.37
CA SER A 145 -4.47 -19.13 29.02
C SER A 145 -5.45 -17.98 28.81
N HIS A 146 -6.28 -17.65 29.80
CA HIS A 146 -7.23 -16.54 29.70
C HIS A 146 -6.56 -15.16 29.74
N GLY A 147 -5.49 -14.99 30.53
CA GLY A 147 -4.67 -13.79 30.49
C GLY A 147 -3.98 -13.63 29.14
N PHE A 148 -3.49 -14.74 28.57
CA PHE A 148 -2.97 -14.78 27.21
C PHE A 148 -4.04 -14.49 26.16
N ALA A 149 -5.24 -15.06 26.30
CA ALA A 149 -6.39 -14.82 25.43
C ALA A 149 -6.76 -13.33 25.40
N THR A 150 -6.77 -12.65 26.55
CA THR A 150 -6.95 -11.20 26.62
C THR A 150 -5.89 -10.45 25.80
N ALA A 151 -4.63 -10.88 25.88
CA ALA A 151 -3.52 -10.27 25.15
C ALA A 151 -3.61 -10.48 23.62
N LEU A 152 -4.29 -11.53 23.14
CA LEU A 152 -4.45 -11.81 21.72
C LEU A 152 -5.28 -10.77 20.95
N LEU A 153 -5.98 -9.86 21.64
CA LEU A 153 -6.58 -8.68 20.99
C LEU A 153 -5.50 -7.80 20.29
N MET A 154 -4.24 -7.90 20.72
CA MET A 154 -3.10 -7.21 20.10
C MET A 154 -2.72 -7.74 18.71
N GLU A 155 -3.34 -8.81 18.23
CA GLU A 155 -3.18 -9.31 16.86
C GLU A 155 -4.05 -8.59 15.83
N LEU A 156 -4.96 -7.71 16.26
CA LEU A 156 -5.81 -6.92 15.36
C LEU A 156 -5.03 -6.14 14.29
N PRO A 157 -3.91 -5.46 14.61
CA PRO A 157 -3.08 -4.78 13.61
C PRO A 157 -2.46 -5.78 12.63
N THR A 158 -2.05 -6.96 13.10
CA THR A 158 -1.49 -8.04 12.26
C THR A 158 -2.52 -8.50 11.23
N TRP A 159 -3.78 -8.64 11.63
CA TRP A 159 -4.87 -8.96 10.70
C TRP A 159 -5.06 -7.87 9.64
N ILE A 160 -5.12 -6.59 10.04
CA ILE A 160 -5.27 -5.45 9.11
C ILE A 160 -4.08 -5.34 8.15
N MET A 161 -2.87 -5.64 8.61
CA MET A 161 -1.70 -5.71 7.75
C MET A 161 -1.78 -6.88 6.78
N GLY A 162 -2.12 -8.07 7.29
CA GLY A 162 -2.22 -9.29 6.51
C GLY A 162 -3.21 -9.18 5.36
N ILE A 163 -4.40 -8.62 5.60
CA ILE A 163 -5.39 -8.41 4.53
C ILE A 163 -4.89 -7.42 3.46
N GLY A 164 -4.12 -6.40 3.85
CA GLY A 164 -3.49 -5.46 2.92
C GLY A 164 -2.34 -6.05 2.10
N ASN A 165 -1.73 -7.15 2.56
CA ASN A 165 -0.75 -7.91 1.79
C ASN A 165 -1.42 -8.91 0.84
N LEU A 166 -2.51 -9.55 1.26
CA LEU A 166 -3.28 -10.46 0.42
C LEU A 166 -4.02 -9.73 -0.70
N HIS A 167 -4.55 -8.54 -0.41
CA HIS A 167 -5.33 -7.74 -1.37
C HIS A 167 -4.94 -6.25 -1.27
N PRO A 168 -4.01 -5.77 -2.13
CA PRO A 168 -3.47 -4.40 -2.04
C PRO A 168 -4.54 -3.29 -2.01
N ARG A 169 -5.69 -3.46 -2.67
CA ARG A 169 -6.79 -2.47 -2.64
C ARG A 169 -7.43 -2.28 -1.25
N LEU A 170 -7.28 -3.25 -0.35
CA LEU A 170 -7.78 -3.17 1.04
C LEU A 170 -6.73 -2.59 1.99
N ARG A 171 -5.52 -2.28 1.50
CA ARG A 171 -4.43 -1.76 2.31
C ARG A 171 -4.77 -0.37 2.81
N SER A 172 -4.76 -0.21 4.13
CA SER A 172 -4.94 1.09 4.79
C SER A 172 -3.86 1.33 5.85
N TYR A 173 -2.94 2.24 5.53
CA TYR A 173 -1.85 2.61 6.44
C TYR A 173 -2.36 3.25 7.74
N TRP A 174 -3.47 4.00 7.66
CA TRP A 174 -4.13 4.60 8.82
C TRP A 174 -4.78 3.54 9.70
N ALA A 175 -5.54 2.61 9.12
CA ALA A 175 -6.18 1.54 9.90
C ALA A 175 -5.15 0.69 10.64
N PHE A 176 -4.05 0.32 9.97
CA PHE A 176 -2.95 -0.40 10.62
C PHE A 176 -2.32 0.44 11.74
N THR A 177 -1.93 1.68 11.48
CA THR A 177 -1.20 2.49 12.48
C THR A 177 -2.07 2.81 13.70
N ILE A 178 -3.33 3.16 13.49
CA ILE A 178 -4.27 3.46 14.58
C ILE A 178 -4.53 2.21 15.42
N SER A 179 -4.85 1.08 14.79
CA SER A 179 -5.07 -0.19 15.51
C SER A 179 -3.81 -0.64 16.26
N PHE A 180 -2.62 -0.48 15.68
CA PHE A 180 -1.35 -0.79 16.32
C PHE A 180 -1.16 0.03 17.59
N LEU A 181 -1.32 1.36 17.52
CA LEU A 181 -1.18 2.22 18.69
C LEU A 181 -2.26 1.92 19.75
N ALA A 182 -3.50 1.71 19.32
CA ALA A 182 -4.60 1.40 20.24
C ALA A 182 -4.39 0.07 20.98
N THR A 183 -4.00 -0.99 20.28
CA THR A 183 -3.92 -2.34 20.87
C THR A 183 -2.53 -2.66 21.45
N ARG A 184 -1.44 -2.42 20.71
CA ARG A 184 -0.09 -2.81 21.13
C ARG A 184 0.60 -1.79 22.04
N ILE A 185 0.09 -0.56 22.14
CA ILE A 185 0.60 0.48 23.03
C ILE A 185 -0.39 0.79 24.14
N VAL A 186 -1.57 1.30 23.82
CA VAL A 186 -2.53 1.74 24.85
C VAL A 186 -3.08 0.55 25.63
N PHE A 187 -3.68 -0.43 24.95
CA PHE A 187 -4.22 -1.62 25.61
C PHE A 187 -3.11 -2.47 26.25
N HIS A 188 -1.94 -2.61 25.63
CA HIS A 188 -0.82 -3.30 26.27
C HIS A 188 -0.34 -2.62 27.57
N SER A 189 -0.29 -1.28 27.59
CA SER A 189 0.05 -0.53 28.81
C SER A 189 -1.02 -0.71 29.88
N MET A 190 -2.29 -0.78 29.49
CA MET A 190 -3.40 -1.11 30.39
C MET A 190 -3.28 -2.52 30.98
N LEU A 191 -2.85 -3.52 30.18
CA LEU A 191 -2.56 -4.86 30.66
C LEU A 191 -1.38 -4.89 31.65
N ILE A 192 -0.30 -4.17 31.36
CA ILE A 192 0.83 -4.07 32.30
C ILE A 192 0.37 -3.42 33.61
N TYR A 193 -0.42 -2.34 33.53
CA TYR A 193 -0.99 -1.70 34.71
C TYR A 193 -1.88 -2.67 35.51
N SER A 194 -2.76 -3.43 34.85
CA SER A 194 -3.63 -4.40 35.55
C SER A 194 -2.85 -5.51 36.25
N LEU A 195 -1.65 -5.84 35.76
CA LEU A 195 -0.75 -6.83 36.35
C LEU A 195 0.12 -6.28 37.50
N ILE A 196 0.28 -4.95 37.60
CA ILE A 196 0.98 -4.28 38.72
C ILE A 196 0.08 -4.22 39.97
N VAL A 197 -1.22 -4.03 39.79
CA VAL A 197 -2.21 -3.99 40.87
C VAL A 197 -2.22 -5.33 41.64
N PRO A 198 -2.48 -5.37 42.97
CA PRO A 198 -2.43 -6.61 43.74
C PRO A 198 -3.29 -7.76 43.20
N SER A 199 -4.44 -7.46 42.58
CA SER A 199 -5.28 -8.44 41.89
C SER A 199 -4.56 -9.11 40.72
N GLY A 200 -3.69 -8.39 40.03
CA GLY A 200 -2.88 -8.86 38.91
C GLY A 200 -1.90 -9.96 39.22
N ARG A 201 -1.62 -10.21 40.51
CA ARG A 201 -0.84 -11.39 40.92
C ARG A 201 -1.65 -12.68 40.77
N TYR A 202 -2.98 -12.61 40.76
CA TYR A 202 -3.88 -13.77 40.80
C TYR A 202 -4.50 -14.09 39.43
N VAL A 203 -3.74 -13.99 38.34
CA VAL A 203 -4.24 -14.35 36.99
C VAL A 203 -4.80 -15.78 36.99
N ASN A 204 -4.06 -16.79 37.46
CA ASN A 204 -4.59 -18.17 37.57
C ASN A 204 -5.53 -18.42 38.77
N LYS A 205 -5.96 -17.38 39.49
CA LYS A 205 -6.83 -17.43 40.69
C LYS A 205 -6.35 -18.28 41.88
N THR A 206 -5.22 -18.96 41.75
CA THR A 206 -4.77 -19.97 42.72
C THR A 206 -3.50 -19.55 43.44
N VAL A 207 -2.52 -19.04 42.70
CA VAL A 207 -1.19 -18.73 43.26
C VAL A 207 -0.77 -17.33 42.80
N PRO A 208 -0.39 -16.43 43.73
CA PRO A 208 0.12 -15.12 43.35
C PRO A 208 1.43 -15.26 42.57
N SER A 209 1.50 -14.66 41.39
CA SER A 209 2.68 -14.70 40.51
C SER A 209 2.96 -13.34 39.87
N LEU A 210 4.24 -12.97 39.79
CA LEU A 210 4.72 -11.80 39.05
C LEU A 210 5.15 -12.15 37.61
N GLU A 211 5.17 -13.43 37.26
CA GLU A 211 5.64 -13.88 35.96
C GLU A 211 4.81 -13.32 34.79
N PRO A 212 3.46 -13.23 34.84
CA PRO A 212 2.69 -12.59 33.76
C PRO A 212 3.12 -11.13 33.50
N LEU A 213 3.40 -10.38 34.57
CA LEU A 213 3.91 -9.00 34.47
C LEU A 213 5.25 -8.97 33.75
N VAL A 214 6.16 -9.89 34.07
CA VAL A 214 7.48 -9.97 33.42
C VAL A 214 7.33 -10.23 31.92
N PHE A 215 6.49 -11.19 31.52
CA PHE A 215 6.27 -11.48 30.10
C PHE A 215 5.66 -10.29 29.34
N CYS A 216 4.64 -9.63 29.90
CA CYS A 216 4.05 -8.44 29.28
C CYS A 216 5.07 -7.28 29.20
N ALA A 217 5.84 -7.03 30.27
CA ALA A 217 6.85 -5.99 30.29
C ALA A 217 7.97 -6.24 29.27
N LEU A 218 8.41 -7.49 29.09
CA LEU A 218 9.44 -7.85 28.11
C LEU A 218 8.99 -7.65 26.66
N ALA A 219 7.69 -7.78 26.36
CA ALA A 219 7.15 -7.54 25.02
C ALA A 219 7.02 -6.03 24.68
N LEU A 220 6.96 -5.15 25.68
CA LEU A 220 6.69 -3.72 25.47
C LEU A 220 7.79 -2.99 24.67
N PRO A 221 9.11 -3.16 24.93
CA PRO A 221 10.15 -2.50 24.14
C PRO A 221 10.03 -2.77 22.64
N MET A 222 9.72 -4.01 22.26
CA MET A 222 9.49 -4.39 20.87
C MET A 222 8.29 -3.62 20.28
N HIS A 223 7.17 -3.55 21.00
CA HIS A 223 5.99 -2.79 20.56
C HIS A 223 6.29 -1.29 20.42
N LEU A 224 7.07 -0.69 21.32
CA LEU A 224 7.47 0.71 21.24
C LEU A 224 8.33 1.00 20.00
N ILE A 225 9.30 0.13 19.70
CA ILE A 225 10.14 0.25 18.51
C ILE A 225 9.29 0.14 17.24
N TRP A 226 8.37 -0.83 17.19
CA TRP A 226 7.47 -1.02 16.06
C TRP A 226 6.45 0.13 15.91
N ALA A 227 5.94 0.70 17.01
CA ALA A 227 5.09 1.90 16.98
C ALA A 227 5.85 3.12 16.43
N TYR A 228 7.10 3.30 16.84
CA TYR A 228 7.94 4.36 16.29
C TYR A 228 8.13 4.18 14.78
N LYS A 229 8.46 2.96 14.33
CA LYS A 229 8.59 2.63 12.91
C LYS A 229 7.29 2.88 12.15
N SER A 230 6.14 2.48 12.70
CA SER A 230 4.85 2.63 12.03
C SER A 230 4.46 4.09 11.83
N VAL A 231 4.60 4.91 12.86
CA VAL A 231 4.32 6.35 12.79
C VAL A 231 5.29 7.06 11.83
N ARG A 232 6.58 6.70 11.85
CA ARG A 232 7.58 7.25 10.93
C ARG A 232 7.28 6.87 9.48
N GLY A 233 6.95 5.61 9.23
CA GLY A 233 6.57 5.10 7.90
C GLY A 233 5.33 5.79 7.37
N LEU A 234 4.27 5.92 8.19
CA LEU A 234 3.06 6.65 7.83
C LEU A 234 3.37 8.11 7.46
N ARG A 235 4.17 8.82 8.28
CA ARG A 235 4.57 10.21 7.99
C ARG A 235 5.30 10.34 6.67
N ARG A 236 6.23 9.43 6.36
CA ARG A 236 6.97 9.43 5.09
C ARG A 236 6.04 9.24 3.89
N ARG A 237 5.17 8.22 3.92
CA ARG A 237 4.21 7.95 2.84
C ARG A 237 3.24 9.10 2.65
N MET A 238 2.71 9.68 3.74
CA MET A 238 1.83 10.85 3.64
C MET A 238 2.55 12.08 3.06
N LYS A 239 3.86 12.25 3.31
CA LYS A 239 4.66 13.31 2.66
C LYS A 239 4.83 13.04 1.16
N LYS A 240 5.13 11.81 0.76
CA LYS A 240 5.26 11.38 -0.64
C LYS A 240 3.95 11.61 -1.39
N LEU A 241 2.82 11.10 -0.87
CA LEU A 241 1.49 11.27 -1.46
C LEU A 241 1.09 12.76 -1.57
N ARG A 242 1.41 13.59 -0.57
CA ARG A 242 1.18 15.04 -0.64
C ARG A 242 2.04 15.72 -1.70
N ALA A 243 3.30 15.30 -1.85
CA ALA A 243 4.21 15.84 -2.87
C ALA A 243 3.74 15.45 -4.28
N GLU A 244 3.37 14.20 -4.50
CA GLU A 244 2.82 13.71 -5.77
C GLU A 244 1.49 14.40 -6.11
N ALA A 245 0.60 14.58 -5.13
CA ALA A 245 -0.63 15.33 -5.33
C ALA A 245 -0.34 16.77 -5.76
N ARG A 246 0.60 17.46 -5.10
CA ARG A 246 1.02 18.82 -5.49
C ARG A 246 1.64 18.85 -6.88
N ALA A 247 2.55 17.92 -7.20
CA ALA A 247 3.17 17.84 -8.52
C ALA A 247 2.13 17.61 -9.62
N ARG A 248 1.11 16.77 -9.37
CA ARG A 248 -0.04 16.58 -10.28
C ARG A 248 -0.87 17.84 -10.44
N GLU A 249 -1.13 18.56 -9.34
CA GLU A 249 -1.85 19.84 -9.41
C GLU A 249 -1.08 20.91 -10.19
N GLU A 250 0.24 20.99 -10.00
CA GLU A 250 1.13 21.89 -10.73
C GLU A 250 1.18 21.53 -12.22
N ALA A 251 1.40 20.25 -12.55
CA ALA A 251 1.37 19.77 -13.94
C ALA A 251 0.02 20.06 -14.61
N GLN A 252 -1.08 19.91 -13.88
CA GLN A 252 -2.41 20.25 -14.37
C GLN A 252 -2.57 21.76 -14.60
N ARG A 253 -2.09 22.61 -13.69
CA ARG A 253 -2.12 24.08 -13.86
C ARG A 253 -1.32 24.51 -15.09
N VAL A 254 -0.13 23.94 -15.29
CA VAL A 254 0.72 24.21 -16.46
C VAL A 254 -0.01 23.78 -17.74
N ALA A 255 -0.59 22.57 -17.78
CA ALA A 255 -1.34 22.08 -18.93
C ALA A 255 -2.55 22.96 -19.26
N ILE A 256 -3.28 23.43 -18.26
CA ILE A 256 -4.41 24.36 -18.44
C ILE A 256 -3.92 25.70 -19.00
N SER A 257 -2.85 26.28 -18.43
CA SER A 257 -2.29 27.54 -18.91
C SER A 257 -1.79 27.44 -20.35
N GLU A 258 -1.13 26.33 -20.71
CA GLU A 258 -0.64 26.10 -22.06
C GLU A 258 -1.80 25.88 -23.05
N ALA A 259 -2.81 25.10 -22.65
CA ALA A 259 -4.01 24.90 -23.47
C ALA A 259 -4.75 26.23 -23.70
N THR A 260 -4.91 27.07 -22.68
CA THR A 260 -5.52 28.41 -22.83
C THR A 260 -4.71 29.26 -23.81
N ARG A 261 -3.37 29.30 -23.69
CA ARG A 261 -2.51 30.03 -24.63
C ARG A 261 -2.67 29.53 -26.07
N LEU A 262 -2.72 28.22 -26.28
CA LEU A 262 -2.94 27.63 -27.61
C LEU A 262 -4.31 28.01 -28.19
N LEU A 263 -5.34 28.07 -27.35
CA LEU A 263 -6.68 28.51 -27.76
C LEU A 263 -6.70 30.01 -28.09
N ASP A 264 -6.00 30.85 -27.33
CA ASP A 264 -5.84 32.29 -27.62
C ASP A 264 -5.16 32.51 -28.97
N SER A 265 -4.02 31.85 -29.21
CA SER A 265 -3.32 31.95 -30.49
C SER A 265 -4.12 31.40 -31.67
N ALA A 266 -4.93 30.35 -31.45
CA ALA A 266 -5.82 29.83 -32.48
C ALA A 266 -6.91 30.86 -32.85
N ASP A 267 -7.50 31.53 -31.86
CA ASP A 267 -8.52 32.55 -32.08
C ASP A 267 -7.94 33.80 -32.78
N GLU A 268 -6.73 34.23 -32.42
CA GLU A 268 -6.02 35.33 -33.10
C GLU A 268 -5.74 35.02 -34.58
N LEU A 269 -5.32 33.79 -34.90
CA LEU A 269 -5.08 33.36 -36.28
C LEU A 269 -6.37 33.35 -37.12
N GLU A 270 -7.49 32.92 -36.53
CA GLU A 270 -8.80 32.94 -37.21
C GLU A 270 -9.32 34.37 -37.40
N GLN A 271 -9.15 35.27 -36.43
CA GLN A 271 -9.61 36.67 -36.53
C GLN A 271 -8.80 37.50 -37.53
N GLY A 272 -7.50 37.22 -37.69
CA GLY A 272 -6.64 37.90 -38.65
C GLY A 272 -7.09 37.72 -40.11
N GLU A 273 -7.69 36.57 -40.45
CA GLU A 273 -8.21 36.31 -41.80
C GLU A 273 -9.47 37.15 -42.12
N ASP A 274 -10.38 37.31 -41.16
CA ASP A 274 -11.65 38.02 -41.34
C ASP A 274 -11.42 39.51 -41.69
N VAL A 275 -10.37 40.15 -41.14
CA VAL A 275 -10.07 41.57 -41.37
C VAL A 275 -9.45 41.82 -42.75
N THR A 276 -8.60 40.92 -43.24
CA THR A 276 -7.96 41.06 -44.56
C THR A 276 -8.93 40.98 -45.74
N HIS A 277 -10.13 40.42 -45.55
CA HIS A 277 -11.12 40.25 -46.60
C HIS A 277 -12.21 41.33 -46.66
N ALA A 278 -12.28 42.24 -45.69
CA ALA A 278 -13.38 43.22 -45.60
C ALA A 278 -13.25 44.44 -46.54
N GLY A 279 -12.12 44.64 -47.24
CA GLY A 279 -11.86 45.88 -48.02
C GLY A 279 -11.30 45.75 -49.44
N ALA A 280 -10.98 44.54 -49.93
CA ALA A 280 -10.36 44.36 -51.25
C ALA A 280 -11.41 44.00 -52.33
N PRO A 281 -11.46 44.72 -53.49
CA PRO A 281 -12.32 44.34 -54.60
C PRO A 281 -11.94 42.94 -55.11
N ARG A 282 -12.97 42.12 -55.38
CA ARG A 282 -12.91 40.68 -55.73
C ARG A 282 -12.24 40.35 -57.08
N SER A 283 -11.24 41.10 -57.54
CA SER A 283 -10.49 40.73 -58.74
C SER A 283 -9.20 40.00 -58.36
N ARG A 284 -9.07 38.81 -58.95
CA ARG A 284 -7.96 37.84 -58.87
C ARG A 284 -7.98 36.88 -57.66
N VAL A 285 -8.21 35.62 -58.03
CA VAL A 285 -8.18 34.40 -57.23
C VAL A 285 -6.77 34.19 -56.67
N THR A 286 -6.42 34.89 -55.61
CA THR A 286 -5.42 34.40 -54.65
C THR A 286 -6.18 33.57 -53.63
N MET A 287 -6.11 32.24 -53.75
CA MET A 287 -6.58 31.28 -52.75
C MET A 287 -6.07 31.70 -51.36
N PRO A 288 -6.94 32.23 -50.48
CA PRO A 288 -6.53 32.55 -49.13
C PRO A 288 -6.38 31.24 -48.35
N THR A 289 -5.14 30.96 -47.97
CA THR A 289 -4.73 30.50 -46.63
C THR A 289 -5.42 29.27 -46.03
N THR A 290 -5.59 28.18 -46.80
CA THR A 290 -5.82 26.82 -46.26
C THR A 290 -4.87 26.46 -45.10
N ASP A 291 -3.68 27.07 -45.09
CA ASP A 291 -2.63 26.89 -44.12
C ASP A 291 -2.91 27.52 -42.73
N ALA A 292 -3.52 28.71 -42.65
CA ALA A 292 -3.78 29.35 -41.34
C ALA A 292 -4.94 28.68 -40.58
N ALA A 293 -6.05 28.41 -41.27
CA ALA A 293 -7.15 27.61 -40.71
C ALA A 293 -6.74 26.15 -40.37
N ALA A 294 -5.75 25.58 -41.07
CA ALA A 294 -5.17 24.29 -40.70
C ALA A 294 -4.31 24.39 -39.42
N ARG A 295 -3.47 25.43 -39.30
CA ARG A 295 -2.67 25.71 -38.09
C ARG A 295 -3.54 25.93 -36.86
N ALA A 296 -4.61 26.73 -36.96
CA ALA A 296 -5.54 26.95 -35.85
C ALA A 296 -6.17 25.63 -35.36
N ARG A 297 -6.59 24.76 -36.28
CA ARG A 297 -7.12 23.42 -35.96
C ARG A 297 -6.09 22.52 -35.28
N ASP A 298 -4.83 22.59 -35.69
CA ASP A 298 -3.75 21.85 -35.04
C ASP A 298 -3.49 22.35 -33.60
N MET A 299 -3.49 23.67 -33.39
CA MET A 299 -3.36 24.28 -32.06
C MET A 299 -4.50 23.87 -31.12
N VAL A 300 -5.76 23.91 -31.60
CA VAL A 300 -6.91 23.45 -30.81
C VAL A 300 -6.80 21.95 -30.51
N SER A 301 -6.40 21.14 -31.48
CA SER A 301 -6.19 19.70 -31.28
C SER A 301 -5.09 19.41 -30.25
N HIS A 302 -4.03 20.21 -30.24
CA HIS A 302 -2.97 20.13 -29.24
C HIS A 302 -3.46 20.55 -27.85
N ALA A 303 -4.21 21.64 -27.73
CA ALA A 303 -4.83 22.07 -26.47
C ALA A 303 -5.75 20.99 -25.89
N VAL A 304 -6.60 20.39 -26.72
CA VAL A 304 -7.47 19.26 -26.32
C VAL A 304 -6.63 18.09 -25.83
N ARG A 305 -5.54 17.76 -26.53
CA ARG A 305 -4.63 16.67 -26.15
C ARG A 305 -4.01 16.91 -24.77
N LEU A 306 -3.51 18.12 -24.50
CA LEU A 306 -2.93 18.48 -23.20
C LEU A 306 -3.95 18.35 -22.06
N LEU A 307 -5.16 18.90 -22.25
CA LEU A 307 -6.24 18.82 -21.27
C LEU A 307 -6.67 17.37 -21.03
N TRP A 308 -6.76 16.57 -22.09
CA TRP A 308 -7.13 15.16 -22.01
C TRP A 308 -6.16 14.33 -21.17
N TYR A 309 -4.86 14.59 -21.28
CA TYR A 309 -3.85 13.87 -20.49
C TYR A 309 -3.75 14.37 -19.05
N SER A 310 -3.95 15.67 -18.80
CA SER A 310 -3.80 16.24 -17.45
C SER A 310 -4.93 15.90 -16.47
N ALA A 311 -6.17 15.68 -16.96
CA ALA A 311 -7.33 15.46 -16.10
C ALA A 311 -8.42 14.64 -16.81
N PRO A 312 -8.17 13.36 -17.15
CA PRO A 312 -8.92 12.67 -18.18
C PRO A 312 -10.41 12.53 -17.89
N GLN A 313 -10.80 12.22 -16.65
CA GLN A 313 -12.21 12.03 -16.29
C GLN A 313 -12.96 13.36 -16.05
N ALA A 314 -12.32 14.30 -15.36
CA ALA A 314 -12.92 15.60 -15.07
C ALA A 314 -13.13 16.41 -16.36
N TRP A 315 -12.11 16.42 -17.23
CA TRP A 315 -12.19 17.04 -18.55
C TRP A 315 -13.25 16.37 -19.43
N ARG A 316 -13.24 15.02 -19.53
CA ARG A 316 -14.24 14.27 -20.31
C ARG A 316 -15.66 14.59 -19.88
N ARG A 317 -15.91 14.61 -18.56
CA ARG A 317 -17.23 14.91 -18.02
C ARG A 317 -17.62 16.36 -18.34
N ALA A 318 -16.74 17.33 -18.09
CA ALA A 318 -17.02 18.74 -18.39
C ALA A 318 -17.30 18.98 -19.89
N TYR A 319 -16.54 18.31 -20.76
CA TYR A 319 -16.75 18.38 -22.21
C TYR A 319 -18.07 17.73 -22.65
N GLN A 320 -18.41 16.56 -22.12
CA GLN A 320 -19.70 15.91 -22.39
C GLN A 320 -20.88 16.75 -21.89
N GLU A 321 -20.80 17.29 -20.68
CA GLU A 321 -21.83 18.16 -20.12
C GLU A 321 -21.98 19.45 -20.93
N GLU A 322 -20.90 19.99 -21.49
CA GLU A 322 -20.97 21.14 -22.39
C GLU A 322 -21.63 20.77 -23.73
N LEU A 323 -21.34 19.59 -24.29
CA LEU A 323 -22.03 19.10 -25.48
C LEU A 323 -23.53 18.92 -25.25
N GLU A 324 -23.92 18.29 -24.14
CA GLU A 324 -25.33 18.11 -23.77
C GLU A 324 -26.01 19.47 -23.50
N PHE A 325 -25.31 20.41 -22.86
CA PHE A 325 -25.84 21.75 -22.63
C PHE A 325 -26.14 22.49 -23.94
N ASN A 326 -25.26 22.41 -24.95
CA ASN A 326 -25.51 23.04 -26.25
C ASN A 326 -26.70 22.39 -26.97
N LYS A 327 -26.84 21.06 -26.91
CA LYS A 327 -28.02 20.36 -27.44
C LYS A 327 -29.32 20.84 -26.80
N LEU A 328 -29.34 21.00 -25.47
CA LEU A 328 -30.52 21.48 -24.74
C LEU A 328 -30.90 22.93 -25.10
N GLN A 329 -29.93 23.76 -25.50
CA GLN A 329 -30.17 25.12 -25.98
C GLN A 329 -30.59 25.17 -27.46
N GLY A 330 -30.72 24.03 -28.14
CA GLY A 330 -30.98 23.98 -29.58
C GLY A 330 -29.81 24.46 -30.44
N ILE A 331 -28.62 24.60 -29.86
CA ILE A 331 -27.41 25.00 -30.56
C ILE A 331 -26.72 23.73 -31.06
N ASP A 332 -26.64 23.58 -32.38
CA ASP A 332 -25.87 22.48 -32.97
C ASP A 332 -24.38 22.65 -32.61
N PRO A 333 -23.74 21.71 -31.87
CA PRO A 333 -22.32 21.79 -31.56
C PRO A 333 -21.43 21.89 -32.80
N ALA A 334 -21.91 21.41 -33.96
CA ALA A 334 -21.22 21.53 -35.23
C ALA A 334 -21.13 22.99 -35.73
N SER A 335 -22.05 23.87 -35.32
CA SER A 335 -22.09 25.29 -35.69
C SER A 335 -21.10 26.15 -34.88
N LEU A 336 -20.61 25.64 -33.74
CA LEU A 336 -19.67 26.36 -32.88
C LEU A 336 -18.23 26.25 -33.38
N ARG A 337 -17.44 27.31 -33.14
CA ARG A 337 -15.98 27.25 -33.30
C ARG A 337 -15.39 26.22 -32.34
N HIS A 338 -14.39 25.47 -32.80
CA HIS A 338 -13.79 24.38 -32.01
C HIS A 338 -13.12 24.92 -30.74
N SER A 339 -12.43 26.07 -30.83
CA SER A 339 -11.82 26.74 -29.69
C SER A 339 -12.86 27.16 -28.64
N THR A 340 -13.99 27.73 -29.06
CA THR A 340 -15.09 28.14 -28.18
C THR A 340 -15.66 26.99 -27.37
N LEU A 341 -15.92 25.84 -28.02
CA LEU A 341 -16.45 24.65 -27.33
C LEU A 341 -15.45 24.15 -26.27
N VAL A 342 -14.17 24.09 -26.61
CA VAL A 342 -13.10 23.67 -25.69
C VAL A 342 -12.96 24.66 -24.52
N ARG A 343 -12.99 25.98 -24.76
CA ARG A 343 -12.95 27.00 -23.71
C ARG A 343 -14.14 26.88 -22.75
N ARG A 344 -15.36 26.69 -23.26
CA ARG A 344 -16.56 26.55 -22.42
C ARG A 344 -16.48 25.30 -21.54
N ALA A 345 -16.04 24.18 -22.11
CA ALA A 345 -15.79 22.96 -21.34
C ALA A 345 -14.70 23.18 -20.26
N LEU A 346 -13.65 23.95 -20.57
CA LEU A 346 -12.57 24.27 -19.63
C LEU A 346 -13.05 25.17 -18.49
N ALA A 347 -13.79 26.23 -18.82
CA ALA A 347 -14.41 27.10 -17.84
C ALA A 347 -15.33 26.31 -16.90
N ARG A 348 -16.15 25.41 -17.44
CA ARG A 348 -17.02 24.51 -16.66
C ARG A 348 -16.21 23.60 -15.72
N GLN A 349 -15.12 23.01 -16.22
CA GLN A 349 -14.23 22.18 -15.40
C GLN A 349 -13.65 22.97 -14.23
N LEU A 350 -13.17 24.19 -14.48
CA LEU A 350 -12.60 25.07 -13.46
C LEU A 350 -13.65 25.45 -12.40
N LEU A 351 -14.87 25.81 -12.82
CA LEU A 351 -15.97 26.15 -11.92
C LEU A 351 -16.44 24.98 -11.03
N GLN A 352 -16.36 23.74 -11.54
CA GLN A 352 -16.72 22.56 -10.76
C GLN A 352 -15.67 22.18 -9.71
N ARG A 353 -14.40 22.56 -9.93
CA ARG A 353 -13.30 22.24 -9.01
C ARG A 353 -13.45 22.97 -7.67
N ASP A 354 -13.92 24.20 -7.67
CA ASP A 354 -14.17 24.96 -6.44
C ASP A 354 -15.30 24.38 -5.58
N LYS A 355 -16.14 23.51 -6.15
CA LYS A 355 -17.28 22.90 -5.45
C LYS A 355 -17.00 21.50 -4.89
N ARG A 356 -15.94 20.82 -5.30
CA ARG A 356 -15.64 19.44 -4.87
C ARG A 356 -14.30 19.36 -4.15
N GLY A 357 -14.35 19.47 -2.83
CA GLY A 357 -13.23 19.17 -1.95
C GLY A 357 -12.69 17.75 -2.20
N HIS A 358 -11.39 17.68 -2.46
CA HIS A 358 -10.48 16.55 -2.24
C HIS A 358 -11.01 15.13 -2.59
N ASN A 359 -10.83 14.71 -3.84
CA ASN A 359 -10.70 13.28 -4.13
C ASN A 359 -9.30 12.83 -3.70
N VAL A 360 -9.23 11.96 -2.70
CA VAL A 360 -7.98 11.31 -2.26
C VAL A 360 -7.43 10.46 -3.42
N PRO A 361 -6.15 10.60 -3.81
CA PRO A 361 -5.58 9.78 -4.88
C PRO A 361 -5.57 8.30 -4.48
N LEU A 362 -5.82 7.43 -5.45
CA LEU A 362 -5.48 6.02 -5.34
C LEU A 362 -3.95 5.92 -5.21
N VAL A 363 -3.50 5.30 -4.12
CA VAL A 363 -2.08 5.03 -3.83
C VAL A 363 -1.56 4.09 -4.92
N GLY A 364 -0.44 4.46 -5.56
CA GLY A 364 0.22 3.60 -6.54
C GLY A 364 0.76 2.33 -5.90
N GLU A 365 0.77 1.23 -6.67
CA GLU A 365 1.19 -0.10 -6.19
C GLU A 365 2.69 -0.19 -5.88
N ASP A 366 3.51 0.79 -6.30
CA ASP A 366 4.98 0.84 -6.13
C ASP A 366 5.46 1.16 -4.69
N ASP A 367 4.57 1.23 -3.69
CA ASP A 367 4.93 1.42 -2.27
C ASP A 367 5.09 0.09 -1.50
N GLU A 368 5.11 -1.05 -2.21
CA GLU A 368 5.12 -2.40 -1.60
C GLU A 368 6.42 -2.77 -0.90
N ASP A 369 7.56 -2.32 -1.39
CA ASP A 369 8.87 -2.69 -0.84
C ASP A 369 9.12 -2.08 0.56
N ASP A 370 8.47 -0.97 0.87
CA ASP A 370 8.62 -0.28 2.16
C ASP A 370 7.90 -1.00 3.32
N LEU A 371 7.05 -2.02 3.07
CA LEU A 371 6.26 -2.68 4.13
C LEU A 371 7.04 -3.80 4.82
N GLU A 372 7.92 -4.51 4.12
CA GLU A 372 8.80 -5.51 4.74
C GLU A 372 9.80 -4.88 5.71
N ASP A 373 10.22 -3.64 5.43
CA ASP A 373 11.03 -2.79 6.32
C ASP A 373 10.35 -2.47 7.68
N TRP A 374 9.02 -2.63 7.78
CA TRP A 374 8.30 -2.37 9.03
C TRP A 374 8.53 -3.46 10.06
N MET A 375 8.64 -4.71 9.62
CA MET A 375 8.73 -5.89 10.49
C MET A 375 10.14 -6.49 10.50
N SER A 376 10.90 -6.31 9.43
CA SER A 376 12.31 -6.67 9.39
C SER A 376 13.13 -5.61 10.15
N ILE A 377 14.10 -6.05 10.94
CA ILE A 377 15.15 -5.16 11.46
C ILE A 377 16.26 -4.98 10.40
N THR A 378 16.15 -5.64 9.23
CA THR A 378 17.30 -6.01 8.39
C THR A 378 17.12 -5.89 6.87
N SER A 379 15.98 -5.50 6.31
CA SER A 379 15.86 -5.35 4.85
C SER A 379 16.28 -3.94 4.41
N LEU A 380 17.19 -3.92 3.45
CA LEU A 380 17.64 -2.79 2.65
C LEU A 380 18.07 -3.50 1.35
N ASN A 381 17.38 -3.21 0.24
CA ASN A 381 17.63 -3.66 -1.15
C ASN A 381 16.67 -4.72 -1.70
N SER A 382 15.68 -4.27 -2.47
CA SER A 382 15.21 -4.96 -3.69
C SER A 382 14.65 -3.93 -4.66
N LEU A 383 15.08 -3.96 -5.92
CA LEU A 383 14.64 -3.10 -7.02
C LEU A 383 14.35 -4.03 -8.21
N ASP A 384 13.09 -4.14 -8.61
CA ASP A 384 12.71 -4.79 -9.87
C ASP A 384 11.98 -3.80 -10.79
N GLN A 385 12.32 -3.83 -12.08
CA GLN A 385 11.81 -2.94 -13.12
C GLN A 385 10.70 -3.59 -13.96
N PRO A 386 9.60 -2.87 -14.30
CA PRO A 386 8.57 -3.38 -15.21
C PRO A 386 8.79 -2.99 -16.69
N ARG A 387 8.29 -3.86 -17.58
CA ARG A 387 8.33 -3.75 -19.06
C ARG A 387 7.20 -2.87 -19.63
N ALA A 388 7.45 -2.28 -20.80
CA ALA A 388 6.58 -1.30 -21.47
C ALA A 388 5.36 -1.89 -22.23
N PRO A 389 4.20 -1.20 -22.26
CA PRO A 389 3.01 -1.61 -23.03
C PRO A 389 2.85 -0.91 -24.40
N VAL A 390 1.98 -1.46 -25.27
CA VAL A 390 1.70 -1.05 -26.66
C VAL A 390 0.30 -0.41 -26.82
N GLY A 391 0.15 0.62 -27.67
CA GLY A 391 -1.03 1.53 -27.73
C GLY A 391 -2.23 1.19 -28.62
N ARG A 392 -3.35 1.95 -28.49
CA ARG A 392 -4.64 1.86 -29.23
C ARG A 392 -5.00 3.20 -29.94
N LYS A 393 -5.96 3.24 -30.87
CA LYS A 393 -6.51 4.50 -31.46
C LYS A 393 -7.93 4.79 -30.94
N VAL A 394 -8.28 6.07 -30.72
CA VAL A 394 -9.63 6.55 -30.37
C VAL A 394 -10.03 7.73 -31.28
N ASN A 395 -11.24 7.68 -31.84
CA ASN A 395 -11.79 8.71 -32.71
C ASN A 395 -12.80 9.58 -31.93
N LEU A 396 -12.68 10.91 -32.02
CA LEU A 396 -13.54 11.88 -31.31
C LEU A 396 -14.56 12.58 -32.22
N GLY A 397 -14.69 12.18 -33.50
CA GLY A 397 -15.54 12.84 -34.50
C GLY A 397 -14.80 13.91 -35.32
N ARG A 398 -15.39 14.34 -36.44
CA ARG A 398 -14.83 15.32 -37.42
C ARG A 398 -13.41 15.02 -37.93
N GLY A 399 -13.02 13.75 -37.99
CA GLY A 399 -11.69 13.34 -38.48
C GLY A 399 -10.57 13.49 -37.45
N ILE A 400 -10.88 13.83 -36.20
CA ILE A 400 -9.90 13.89 -35.10
C ILE A 400 -9.66 12.47 -34.58
N ASN A 401 -8.58 11.86 -35.08
CA ASN A 401 -8.09 10.57 -34.61
C ASN A 401 -6.94 10.80 -33.63
N ILE A 402 -7.14 10.42 -32.36
CA ILE A 402 -6.09 10.45 -31.35
C ILE A 402 -5.53 9.02 -31.19
N HIS A 403 -4.22 8.86 -31.34
CA HIS A 403 -3.53 7.66 -30.90
C HIS A 403 -3.41 7.70 -29.37
N VAL A 404 -4.05 6.76 -28.68
CA VAL A 404 -4.14 6.68 -27.23
C VAL A 404 -3.49 5.37 -26.76
N PRO A 405 -2.38 5.38 -26.01
CA PRO A 405 -1.82 4.16 -25.42
C PRO A 405 -2.91 3.38 -24.67
N ARG A 406 -2.97 2.05 -24.81
CA ARG A 406 -4.05 1.22 -24.24
C ARG A 406 -3.87 1.22 -22.72
N GLU A 407 -4.85 1.78 -22.02
CA GLU A 407 -5.00 1.77 -20.55
C GLU A 407 -3.69 1.95 -19.78
N LEU A 408 -3.20 3.20 -19.78
CA LEU A 408 -2.37 3.68 -18.70
C LEU A 408 -3.28 4.01 -17.51
N ASP A 409 -3.07 3.33 -16.39
CA ASP A 409 -3.31 3.93 -15.08
C ASP A 409 -2.68 5.34 -15.06
N PRO A 410 -3.29 6.30 -14.34
CA PRO A 410 -2.92 7.71 -14.45
C PRO A 410 -1.47 7.96 -14.06
N ILE A 411 -0.61 8.02 -15.08
CA ILE A 411 0.73 8.62 -15.14
C ILE A 411 1.63 8.26 -13.94
N LEU A 412 2.27 7.11 -14.05
CA LEU A 412 3.63 6.89 -13.52
C LEU A 412 4.56 6.63 -14.72
N ASN A 413 5.59 7.47 -14.81
CA ASN A 413 6.85 7.32 -15.55
C ASN A 413 6.89 7.60 -17.08
N GLY A 414 7.83 8.48 -17.45
CA GLY A 414 8.29 8.64 -18.84
C GLY A 414 8.72 10.03 -19.28
N GLN A 415 9.47 10.80 -18.49
CA GLN A 415 10.25 11.92 -19.08
C GLN A 415 11.38 11.33 -19.92
N LYS A 416 11.39 11.67 -21.22
CA LYS A 416 12.50 11.36 -22.13
C LYS A 416 13.76 12.07 -21.66
N TYR A 417 14.79 11.34 -21.26
CA TYR A 417 16.14 11.89 -21.17
C TYR A 417 16.78 11.84 -22.57
N VAL A 418 17.23 12.99 -23.05
CA VAL A 418 18.20 13.06 -24.14
C VAL A 418 19.55 12.74 -23.53
N VAL A 419 20.09 11.57 -23.86
CA VAL A 419 21.49 11.23 -23.57
C VAL A 419 22.33 12.08 -24.52
N SER A 420 22.84 13.23 -24.04
CA SER A 420 23.98 13.84 -24.72
C SER A 420 25.24 13.15 -24.20
N GLU A 421 25.97 12.52 -25.11
CA GLU A 421 27.31 12.05 -24.82
C GLU A 421 28.16 13.29 -24.56
N TYR A 422 28.50 13.52 -23.29
CA TYR A 422 29.52 14.50 -22.96
C TYR A 422 30.86 13.93 -23.42
N PRO A 423 31.64 14.64 -24.26
CA PRO A 423 32.97 14.22 -24.61
C PRO A 423 33.79 14.17 -23.31
N VAL A 424 34.07 12.95 -22.85
CA VAL A 424 34.98 12.74 -21.73
C VAL A 424 36.37 12.88 -22.31
N ASP A 425 36.97 14.06 -22.12
CA ASP A 425 38.38 14.28 -22.43
C ASP A 425 39.20 13.21 -21.70
N ARG A 426 39.75 12.27 -22.47
CA ARG A 426 40.70 11.26 -22.01
C ARG A 426 42.08 11.93 -21.85
N GLU A 427 42.17 12.90 -20.96
CA GLU A 427 43.48 13.44 -20.57
C GLU A 427 44.17 12.44 -19.64
N ALA A 428 44.96 11.54 -20.25
CA ALA A 428 45.88 10.65 -19.53
C ALA A 428 47.11 11.41 -18.96
N SER A 429 47.28 12.69 -19.29
CA SER A 429 48.40 13.55 -18.93
C SER A 429 48.08 14.48 -17.77
N GLY A 430 47.93 13.93 -16.57
CA GLY A 430 47.76 14.71 -15.33
C GLY A 430 48.66 14.23 -14.20
N THR A 431 49.09 15.14 -13.33
CA THR A 431 49.83 14.79 -12.11
C THR A 431 48.98 13.87 -11.23
N ARG A 432 49.62 13.03 -10.40
CA ARG A 432 48.93 12.03 -9.55
C ARG A 432 47.80 12.66 -8.71
N ARG A 433 47.99 13.90 -8.25
CA ARG A 433 47.00 14.67 -7.48
C ARG A 433 45.77 15.05 -8.33
N GLN A 434 45.95 15.48 -9.57
CA GLN A 434 44.83 15.80 -10.48
C GLN A 434 44.01 14.55 -10.83
N ARG A 435 44.66 13.39 -11.01
CA ARG A 435 43.95 12.12 -11.23
C ARG A 435 43.09 11.72 -10.04
N LEU A 436 43.61 11.90 -8.83
CA LEU A 436 42.92 11.54 -7.59
C LEU A 436 41.72 12.46 -7.32
N VAL A 437 41.87 13.77 -7.55
CA VAL A 437 40.77 14.75 -7.46
C VAL A 437 39.73 14.51 -8.55
N GLY A 438 40.14 14.18 -9.77
CA GLY A 438 39.22 13.83 -10.86
C GLY A 438 38.46 12.52 -10.62
N GLN A 439 39.06 11.55 -9.93
CA GLN A 439 38.35 10.35 -9.48
C GLN A 439 37.38 10.65 -8.33
N MET A 440 37.77 11.50 -7.37
CA MET A 440 36.88 11.91 -6.28
C MET A 440 35.68 12.69 -6.80
N ARG A 441 35.89 13.65 -7.72
CA ARG A 441 34.80 14.41 -8.33
C ARG A 441 33.84 13.51 -9.11
N ARG A 442 34.35 12.52 -9.84
CA ARG A 442 33.53 11.48 -10.48
C ARG A 442 32.72 10.66 -9.47
N ARG A 443 33.32 10.23 -8.36
CA ARG A 443 32.61 9.49 -7.30
C ARG A 443 31.54 10.35 -6.62
N PHE A 444 31.79 11.65 -6.43
CA PHE A 444 30.81 12.57 -5.88
C PHE A 444 29.68 12.91 -6.86
N GLU A 445 29.97 13.02 -8.16
CA GLU A 445 28.94 13.21 -9.18
C GLU A 445 28.09 11.94 -9.40
N VAL A 446 28.71 10.77 -9.33
CA VAL A 446 28.03 9.47 -9.36
C VAL A 446 27.17 9.27 -8.11
N ALA A 447 27.68 9.59 -6.92
CA ALA A 447 26.91 9.53 -5.68
C ALA A 447 25.76 10.56 -5.60
N ARG A 448 25.77 11.57 -6.47
CA ARG A 448 24.72 12.59 -6.56
C ARG A 448 23.64 12.26 -7.60
N ARG A 449 23.80 11.18 -8.39
CA ARG A 449 22.83 10.72 -9.38
C ARG A 449 22.32 9.33 -8.99
N ASP A 450 21.02 9.22 -8.72
CA ASP A 450 20.36 8.02 -8.17
C ASP A 450 20.23 6.83 -9.14
N MET A 451 20.99 6.77 -10.24
CA MET A 451 21.11 5.53 -11.03
C MET A 451 22.48 5.45 -11.72
N VAL A 452 23.18 4.34 -11.48
CA VAL A 452 24.33 3.89 -12.27
C VAL A 452 23.93 2.58 -12.93
N VAL A 453 23.85 2.59 -14.26
CA VAL A 453 23.82 1.38 -15.08
C VAL A 453 25.27 1.02 -15.39
N PHE A 454 25.67 -0.21 -15.11
CA PHE A 454 26.92 -0.78 -15.62
C PHE A 454 26.73 -1.32 -17.03
#